data_AF-A0A1Q7DCT7-F1
#
_entry.id   AF-A0A1Q7DCT7-F1
#
_cell.length_a   1.000
_cell.length_b   1.000
_cell.length_c   1.000
_cell.angle_alpha   90.00
_cell.angle_beta   90.00
_cell.angle_gamma   90.00
#
_symmetry.space_group_name_H-M   'P 1'
#
loop_
_entity.id
_entity.type
_entity.pdbx_description
1 polymer ?
#
loop_
_entity_poly.entity_id
_entity_poly.type
_entity_poly.pdbx_seq_one_letter_code
_entity_poly.pdbx_strand_id
1 'polypeptide(L)'
;MGTAEGRTRDWIGRLARTIALGYVLAGSVCAQAIEVQPTRLQIEAALERGKVAAAARTPPDRLYAWFGSTNELEPRGFLMTKLAGLTVMATHFALRSATPSDAEINRILEERTLLISLSIFGDRPNFAADSYVVLLQGPRTIKPITVRFDGQASRTAVWPNAPAYRAKVVASFSYADLDPLAKTRISVLPGSGGEVSFELDFKQID
;
A
#
# COMPACT_ATOMS: atom_id res chain seq x y z
N MET A 1 -61.01 -9.94 63.79
CA MET A 1 -61.73 -8.65 63.72
C MET A 1 -60.69 -7.55 63.88
N GLY A 2 -60.57 -6.65 62.89
CA GLY A 2 -59.61 -5.51 62.83
C GLY A 2 -58.39 -5.76 61.90
N THR A 3 -58.45 -5.51 60.58
CA THR A 3 -58.13 -4.25 59.83
C THR A 3 -56.71 -3.74 60.08
N ALA A 4 -55.77 -3.95 59.15
CA ALA A 4 -55.45 -3.13 57.97
C ALA A 4 -54.45 -2.01 58.28
N GLU A 5 -53.22 -2.13 57.79
CA GLU A 5 -52.45 -0.96 57.34
C GLU A 5 -51.24 -1.37 56.49
N GLY A 6 -51.40 -1.23 55.17
CA GLY A 6 -50.28 -1.02 54.27
C GLY A 6 -50.04 0.48 54.13
N ARG A 7 -48.80 0.94 54.34
CA ARG A 7 -48.33 2.23 53.83
C ARG A 7 -46.79 2.28 53.75
N THR A 8 -46.31 2.16 52.51
CA THR A 8 -45.17 2.85 51.87
C THR A 8 -44.07 3.47 52.74
N ARG A 9 -42.82 3.10 52.42
CA ARG A 9 -41.69 4.04 52.46
C ARG A 9 -40.57 3.60 51.51
N ASP A 10 -40.46 4.31 50.40
CA ASP A 10 -39.24 4.41 49.59
C ASP A 10 -38.07 4.90 50.45
N TRP A 11 -36.85 4.41 50.18
CA TRP A 11 -35.62 5.22 50.07
C TRP A 11 -34.40 4.38 49.64
N ILE A 12 -34.01 4.55 48.36
CA ILE A 12 -32.66 4.90 47.87
C ILE A 12 -31.46 4.26 48.61
N GLY A 13 -30.78 3.27 48.01
CA GLY A 13 -29.58 3.49 47.16
C GLY A 13 -28.34 2.89 47.87
N ARG A 14 -27.34 2.28 47.24
CA ARG A 14 -26.78 2.35 45.89
C ARG A 14 -26.10 1.02 45.56
N LEU A 15 -26.35 0.51 44.36
CA LEU A 15 -25.59 -0.58 43.72
C LEU A 15 -24.17 -0.10 43.41
N ALA A 16 -23.17 -0.80 43.96
CA ALA A 16 -21.78 -0.64 43.57
C ALA A 16 -21.60 -1.16 42.13
N ARG A 17 -21.36 -0.25 41.19
CA ARG A 17 -20.95 -0.56 39.83
C ARG A 17 -19.46 -0.86 39.84
N THR A 18 -19.10 -2.14 39.74
CA THR A 18 -17.73 -2.56 39.45
C THR A 18 -17.46 -2.30 37.97
N ILE A 19 -16.80 -1.17 37.67
CA ILE A 19 -16.26 -0.90 36.32
C ILE A 19 -14.94 -1.67 36.23
N ALA A 20 -14.97 -2.84 35.58
CA ALA A 20 -13.76 -3.50 35.13
C ALA A 20 -13.26 -2.76 33.89
N LEU A 21 -12.35 -1.81 34.09
CA LEU A 21 -11.62 -1.14 33.02
C LEU A 21 -10.55 -2.10 32.50
N GLY A 22 -10.95 -2.99 31.60
CA GLY A 22 -10.01 -3.81 30.83
C GLY A 22 -9.27 -2.91 29.85
N TYR A 23 -7.99 -2.64 30.12
CA TYR A 23 -7.08 -2.04 29.16
C TYR A 23 -6.94 -2.97 27.96
N VAL A 24 -7.68 -2.70 26.89
CA VAL A 24 -7.32 -3.19 25.56
C VAL A 24 -6.09 -2.39 25.14
N LEU A 25 -4.90 -2.99 25.30
CA LEU A 25 -3.72 -2.54 24.58
C LEU A 25 -3.98 -2.82 23.09
N ALA A 26 -4.68 -1.90 22.44
CA ALA A 26 -4.66 -1.78 21.00
C ALA A 26 -3.23 -1.34 20.64
N GLY A 27 -2.33 -2.33 20.51
CA GLY A 27 -1.04 -2.09 19.88
C GLY A 27 -1.34 -1.55 18.49
N SER A 28 -1.11 -0.25 18.30
CA SER A 28 -1.08 0.32 16.96
C SER A 28 0.02 -0.42 16.22
N VAL A 29 -0.36 -1.38 15.39
CA VAL A 29 0.53 -1.87 14.35
C VAL A 29 0.71 -0.67 13.44
N CYS A 30 1.74 0.13 13.67
CA CYS A 30 2.19 1.10 12.70
C CYS A 30 2.62 0.30 11.48
N ALA A 31 1.69 0.08 10.55
CA ALA A 31 2.03 -0.30 9.19
C ALA A 31 2.79 0.90 8.62
N GLN A 32 4.12 0.82 8.62
CA GLN A 32 4.92 1.72 7.82
C GLN A 32 5.00 1.10 6.44
N ALA A 33 4.32 1.70 5.47
CA ALA A 33 4.28 1.20 4.10
C ALA A 33 5.66 0.96 3.50
N ILE A 34 6.61 1.81 3.85
CA ILE A 34 7.97 1.80 3.35
C ILE A 34 8.89 1.43 4.52
N GLU A 35 8.45 0.48 5.34
CA GLU A 35 9.25 -0.03 6.45
C GLU A 35 10.58 -0.57 5.90
N VAL A 36 11.66 0.09 6.29
CA VAL A 36 13.01 -0.25 5.84
C VAL A 36 13.50 -1.49 6.58
N GLN A 37 13.05 -1.71 7.82
CA GLN A 37 13.41 -2.85 8.66
C GLN A 37 12.15 -3.46 9.31
N PRO A 38 11.40 -4.29 8.55
CA PRO A 38 10.19 -4.91 9.07
C PRO A 38 10.42 -5.67 10.38
N THR A 39 9.56 -5.43 11.37
CA THR A 39 9.54 -6.22 12.60
C THR A 39 9.11 -7.65 12.30
N ARG A 40 9.48 -8.58 13.18
CA ARG A 40 9.06 -9.98 13.08
C ARG A 40 7.54 -10.14 12.94
N LEU A 41 6.77 -9.36 13.70
CA LEU A 41 5.30 -9.38 13.64
C LEU A 41 4.78 -8.93 12.27
N GLN A 42 5.35 -7.88 11.67
CA GLN A 42 4.97 -7.42 10.33
C GLN A 42 5.35 -8.44 9.25
N ILE A 43 6.50 -9.11 9.39
CA ILE A 43 6.94 -10.18 8.49
C ILE A 43 5.95 -11.33 8.54
N GLU A 44 5.66 -11.86 9.75
CA GLU A 44 4.70 -12.95 9.95
C GLU A 44 3.32 -12.59 9.40
N ALA A 45 2.84 -11.37 9.66
CA ALA A 45 1.57 -10.88 9.12
C ALA A 45 1.56 -10.84 7.58
N ALA A 46 2.63 -10.38 6.93
CA ALA A 46 2.73 -10.36 5.47
C ALA A 46 2.73 -11.77 4.87
N LEU A 47 3.43 -12.73 5.49
CA LEU A 47 3.45 -14.12 5.06
C LEU A 47 2.07 -14.77 5.20
N GLU A 48 1.36 -14.53 6.31
CA GLU A 48 -0.01 -15.02 6.51
C GLU A 48 -1.00 -14.40 5.52
N ARG A 49 -0.91 -13.09 5.25
CA ARG A 49 -1.70 -12.45 4.18
C ARG A 49 -1.48 -13.14 2.84
N GLY A 50 -0.23 -13.53 2.54
CA GLY A 50 0.09 -14.25 1.32
C GLY A 50 -0.60 -15.61 1.21
N LYS A 51 -0.64 -16.37 2.30
CA LYS A 51 -1.36 -17.66 2.38
C LYS A 51 -2.87 -17.49 2.18
N VAL A 52 -3.45 -16.49 2.85
CA VAL A 52 -4.88 -16.14 2.71
C VAL A 52 -5.21 -15.77 1.25
N ALA A 53 -4.38 -14.93 0.63
CA ALA A 53 -4.53 -14.53 -0.77
C ALA A 53 -4.44 -15.73 -1.73
N ALA A 54 -3.56 -16.70 -1.47
CA ALA A 54 -3.47 -17.92 -2.27
C ALA A 54 -4.75 -18.76 -2.18
N ALA A 55 -5.28 -18.95 -0.98
CA ALA A 55 -6.55 -19.66 -0.77
C ALA A 55 -7.72 -18.97 -1.50
N ALA A 56 -7.73 -17.63 -1.50
CA ALA A 56 -8.72 -16.81 -2.20
C ALA A 56 -8.46 -16.67 -3.72
N ARG A 57 -7.36 -17.22 -4.24
CA ARG A 57 -6.89 -17.02 -5.63
C ARG A 57 -6.82 -15.54 -6.03
N THR A 58 -6.39 -14.70 -5.10
CA THR A 58 -6.22 -13.27 -5.35
C THR A 58 -5.11 -13.06 -6.39
N PRO A 59 -5.34 -12.29 -7.46
CA PRO A 59 -4.30 -12.03 -8.45
C PRO A 59 -3.20 -11.13 -7.87
N PRO A 60 -1.92 -11.31 -8.28
CA PRO A 60 -0.78 -10.64 -7.63
C PRO A 60 -0.85 -9.11 -7.66
N ASP A 61 -1.45 -8.53 -8.69
CA ASP A 61 -1.60 -7.08 -8.83
C ASP A 61 -2.45 -6.48 -7.70
N ARG A 62 -3.36 -7.24 -7.09
CA ARG A 62 -4.17 -6.81 -5.94
C ARG A 62 -3.45 -6.89 -4.58
N LEU A 63 -2.21 -7.40 -4.55
CA LEU A 63 -1.43 -7.55 -3.32
C LEU A 63 -0.49 -6.38 -3.05
N TYR A 64 -0.49 -5.38 -3.92
CA TYR A 64 0.27 -4.16 -3.76
C TYR A 64 -0.59 -3.03 -3.22
N ALA A 65 0.09 -2.06 -2.62
CA ALA A 65 -0.50 -0.80 -2.22
C ALA A 65 -0.73 0.12 -3.43
N TRP A 66 -1.99 0.30 -3.82
CA TRP A 66 -2.38 1.16 -4.94
C TRP A 66 -2.61 2.62 -4.52
N PHE A 67 -2.31 3.53 -5.44
CA PHE A 67 -2.61 4.96 -5.33
C PHE A 67 -3.04 5.53 -6.69
N GLY A 68 -3.61 6.74 -6.67
CA GLY A 68 -4.18 7.39 -7.85
C GLY A 68 -5.61 6.93 -8.11
N SER A 69 -6.04 6.95 -9.37
CA SER A 69 -7.44 6.71 -9.70
C SER A 69 -7.81 5.23 -9.68
N THR A 70 -9.05 4.95 -9.29
CA THR A 70 -9.69 3.64 -9.47
C THR A 70 -10.26 3.47 -10.88
N ASN A 71 -10.43 4.56 -11.63
CA ASN A 71 -10.83 4.52 -13.04
C ASN A 71 -9.69 3.95 -13.88
N GLU A 72 -10.00 2.94 -14.70
CA GLU A 72 -9.01 2.29 -15.54
C GLU A 72 -8.38 3.23 -16.56
N LEU A 73 -9.06 4.28 -17.02
CA LEU A 73 -8.56 5.23 -18.03
C LEU A 73 -7.90 6.47 -17.42
N GLU A 74 -7.54 6.41 -16.13
CA GLU A 74 -6.88 7.50 -15.44
C GLU A 74 -5.56 7.04 -14.81
N PRO A 75 -4.59 7.95 -14.63
CA PRO A 75 -3.30 7.60 -14.05
C PRO A 75 -3.43 6.98 -12.65
N ARG A 76 -2.62 5.95 -12.42
CA ARG A 76 -2.53 5.26 -11.13
C ARG A 76 -1.18 4.57 -10.97
N GLY A 77 -0.87 4.12 -9.77
CA GLY A 77 0.32 3.33 -9.54
C GLY A 77 0.20 2.46 -8.31
N PHE A 78 1.26 1.70 -8.06
CA PHE A 78 1.40 0.94 -6.83
C PHE A 78 2.84 0.90 -6.35
N LEU A 79 3.00 0.73 -5.03
CA LEU A 79 4.28 0.53 -4.38
C LEU A 79 4.58 -0.96 -4.25
N MET A 80 5.81 -1.35 -4.57
CA MET A 80 6.34 -2.68 -4.27
C MET A 80 7.29 -2.55 -3.09
N THR A 81 6.73 -2.71 -1.90
CA THR A 81 7.43 -2.59 -0.63
C THR A 81 7.97 -3.96 -0.21
N LYS A 82 8.88 -4.02 0.77
CA LYS A 82 9.33 -5.31 1.33
C LYS A 82 8.17 -6.18 1.79
N LEU A 83 7.20 -5.59 2.50
CA LEU A 83 6.02 -6.31 3.00
C LEU A 83 5.09 -6.79 1.87
N ALA A 84 4.90 -5.98 0.82
CA ALA A 84 4.16 -6.40 -0.36
C ALA A 84 4.90 -7.53 -1.10
N GLY A 85 6.22 -7.43 -1.22
CA GLY A 85 7.08 -8.47 -1.78
C GLY A 85 6.96 -9.80 -1.02
N LEU A 86 7.02 -9.76 0.31
CA LEU A 86 6.80 -10.94 1.17
C LEU A 86 5.41 -11.53 0.97
N THR A 87 4.38 -10.69 0.87
CA THR A 87 2.99 -11.13 0.65
C THR A 87 2.86 -11.86 -0.70
N VAL A 88 3.34 -11.24 -1.79
CA VAL A 88 3.32 -11.81 -3.14
C VAL A 88 4.13 -13.11 -3.23
N MET A 89 5.32 -13.14 -2.63
CA MET A 89 6.15 -14.35 -2.55
C MET A 89 5.39 -15.47 -1.82
N ALA A 90 4.88 -15.21 -0.62
CA ALA A 90 4.14 -16.19 0.16
C ALA A 90 2.90 -16.71 -0.59
N THR A 91 2.17 -15.85 -1.32
CA THR A 91 1.08 -16.28 -2.20
C THR A 91 1.55 -17.27 -3.27
N HIS A 92 2.64 -16.96 -3.97
CA HIS A 92 3.19 -17.85 -4.99
C HIS A 92 3.62 -19.22 -4.45
N PHE A 93 4.22 -19.26 -3.26
CA PHE A 93 4.59 -20.51 -2.61
C PHE A 93 3.36 -21.31 -2.17
N ALA A 94 2.40 -20.66 -1.53
CA ALA A 94 1.18 -21.31 -1.06
C ALA A 94 0.33 -21.89 -2.21
N LEU A 95 0.26 -21.21 -3.36
CA LEU A 95 -0.37 -21.74 -4.58
C LEU A 95 0.25 -23.04 -5.09
N ARG A 96 1.50 -23.33 -4.70
CA ARG A 96 2.24 -24.55 -5.02
C ARG A 96 2.34 -25.52 -3.83
N SER A 97 1.54 -25.29 -2.78
CA SER A 97 1.57 -26.06 -1.54
C SER A 97 2.96 -26.08 -0.87
N ALA A 98 3.70 -24.97 -0.99
CA ALA A 98 5.02 -24.79 -0.41
C ALA A 98 5.05 -23.59 0.56
N THR A 99 6.12 -23.50 1.35
CA THR A 99 6.40 -22.35 2.24
C THR A 99 7.75 -21.73 1.88
N PRO A 100 7.87 -20.39 1.86
CA PRO A 100 9.17 -19.75 1.67
C PRO A 100 10.15 -20.14 2.78
N SER A 101 11.41 -20.34 2.41
CA SER A 101 12.55 -20.52 3.31
C SER A 101 13.03 -19.19 3.88
N ASP A 102 13.80 -19.25 4.97
CA ASP A 102 14.44 -18.06 5.56
C ASP A 102 15.33 -17.32 4.56
N ALA A 103 16.02 -18.04 3.66
CA ALA A 103 16.85 -17.45 2.63
C ALA A 103 16.01 -16.62 1.61
N GLU A 104 14.83 -17.09 1.26
CA GLU A 104 13.91 -16.39 0.35
C GLU A 104 13.30 -15.15 1.02
N ILE A 105 12.94 -15.26 2.29
CA ILE A 105 12.47 -14.14 3.11
C ILE A 105 13.58 -13.08 3.22
N ASN A 106 14.79 -13.48 3.61
CA ASN A 106 15.92 -12.57 3.80
C ASN A 106 16.30 -11.86 2.50
N ARG A 107 16.23 -12.55 1.35
CA ARG A 107 16.46 -11.92 0.04
C ARG A 107 15.56 -10.71 -0.19
N ILE A 108 14.28 -10.78 0.18
CA ILE A 108 13.35 -9.64 0.05
C ILE A 108 13.64 -8.58 1.12
N LEU A 109 13.95 -8.99 2.35
CA LEU A 109 14.29 -8.06 3.43
C LEU A 109 15.58 -7.28 3.18
N GLU A 110 16.52 -7.84 2.41
CA GLU A 110 17.78 -7.21 2.04
C GLU A 110 17.66 -6.23 0.85
N GLU A 111 16.49 -6.16 0.19
CA GLU A 111 16.27 -5.21 -0.89
C GLU A 111 16.50 -3.77 -0.42
N ARG A 112 17.34 -3.03 -1.15
CA ARG A 112 17.75 -1.66 -0.80
C ARG A 112 16.89 -0.60 -1.46
N THR A 113 15.91 -1.00 -2.26
CA THR A 113 15.16 -0.10 -3.11
C THR A 113 13.66 -0.32 -3.01
N LEU A 114 12.90 0.77 -2.92
CA LEU A 114 11.47 0.78 -3.18
C LEU A 114 11.25 0.86 -4.69
N LEU A 115 10.43 -0.04 -5.25
CA LEU A 115 9.95 0.10 -6.63
C LEU A 115 8.57 0.75 -6.64
N ILE A 116 8.39 1.67 -7.58
CA ILE A 116 7.12 2.34 -7.84
C ILE A 116 6.74 2.07 -9.29
N SER A 117 5.59 1.43 -9.49
CA SER A 117 5.05 1.13 -10.82
C SER A 117 3.87 2.04 -11.11
N LEU A 118 3.95 2.81 -12.19
CA LEU A 118 2.99 3.82 -12.60
C LEU A 118 2.39 3.45 -13.95
N SER A 119 1.09 3.68 -14.11
CA SER A 119 0.38 3.67 -15.38
C SER A 119 0.00 5.10 -15.73
N ILE A 120 0.50 5.60 -16.85
CA ILE A 120 0.20 6.93 -17.39
C ILE A 120 -0.43 6.82 -18.77
N PHE A 121 -0.99 7.92 -19.26
CA PHE A 121 -1.78 7.97 -20.48
C PHE A 121 -1.33 9.09 -21.41
N GLY A 122 -1.51 8.88 -22.70
CA GLY A 122 -1.19 9.88 -23.73
C GLY A 122 -1.80 9.53 -25.09
N ASP A 123 -1.61 10.44 -26.04
CA ASP A 123 -2.27 10.36 -27.35
C ASP A 123 -1.39 9.80 -28.47
N ARG A 124 -0.13 9.48 -28.17
CA ARG A 124 0.84 8.90 -29.12
C ARG A 124 1.45 7.63 -28.56
N PRO A 125 1.80 6.63 -29.38
CA PRO A 125 2.35 5.37 -28.88
C PRO A 125 3.72 5.53 -28.19
N ASN A 126 4.52 6.54 -28.54
CA ASN A 126 5.85 6.76 -27.94
C ASN A 126 5.88 7.82 -26.84
N PHE A 127 4.73 8.26 -26.32
CA PHE A 127 4.67 9.40 -25.39
C PHE A 127 5.47 9.21 -24.09
N ALA A 128 5.56 7.97 -23.61
CA ALA A 128 6.26 7.63 -22.38
C ALA A 128 7.75 7.31 -22.57
N ALA A 129 8.26 7.33 -23.79
CA ALA A 129 9.71 7.20 -24.03
C ALA A 129 10.45 8.27 -23.23
N ASP A 130 11.58 7.90 -22.63
CA ASP A 130 12.44 8.76 -21.82
C ASP A 130 11.73 9.41 -20.62
N SER A 131 10.66 8.78 -20.11
CA SER A 131 10.00 9.24 -18.89
C SER A 131 10.96 9.23 -17.70
N TYR A 132 10.83 10.25 -16.85
CA TYR A 132 11.52 10.35 -15.57
C TYR A 132 10.52 10.40 -14.42
N VAL A 133 10.96 10.03 -13.21
CA VAL A 133 10.13 10.06 -12.01
C VAL A 133 10.93 10.69 -10.89
N VAL A 134 10.32 11.54 -10.07
CA VAL A 134 10.93 12.07 -8.84
C VAL A 134 9.95 11.98 -7.68
N LEU A 135 10.49 11.86 -6.47
CA LEU A 135 9.72 11.97 -5.23
C LEU A 135 10.03 13.29 -4.54
N LEU A 136 9.01 13.95 -4.03
CA LEU A 136 9.12 15.23 -3.35
C LEU A 136 8.60 15.06 -1.93
N GLN A 137 9.50 15.23 -0.96
CA GLN A 137 9.22 15.12 0.49
C GLN A 137 9.61 16.43 1.16
N GLY A 138 8.63 17.33 1.33
CA GLY A 138 8.88 18.70 1.76
C GLY A 138 9.85 19.43 0.81
N PRO A 139 11.00 19.95 1.29
CA PRO A 139 11.98 20.62 0.43
C PRO A 139 12.89 19.66 -0.34
N ARG A 140 12.82 18.35 -0.07
CA ARG A 140 13.71 17.36 -0.68
C ARG A 140 13.13 16.85 -2.00
N THR A 141 13.96 16.88 -3.04
CA THR A 141 13.73 16.11 -4.27
C THR A 141 14.59 14.86 -4.25
N ILE A 142 13.97 13.69 -4.25
CA ILE A 142 14.62 12.40 -4.24
C ILE A 142 14.60 11.84 -5.66
N LYS A 143 15.78 11.52 -6.18
CA LYS A 143 15.97 11.01 -7.54
C LYS A 143 15.96 9.47 -7.54
N PRO A 144 15.45 8.85 -8.61
CA PRO A 144 15.47 7.41 -8.76
C PRO A 144 16.90 6.94 -9.09
N ILE A 145 17.21 5.72 -8.68
CA ILE A 145 18.42 5.00 -9.11
C ILE A 145 18.26 4.57 -10.56
N THR A 146 17.07 4.08 -10.92
CA THR A 146 16.74 3.67 -12.29
C THR A 146 15.30 4.01 -12.63
N VAL A 147 15.04 4.32 -13.90
CA VAL A 147 13.70 4.41 -14.47
C VAL A 147 13.62 3.50 -15.70
N ARG A 148 12.55 2.71 -15.78
CA ARG A 148 12.20 1.89 -16.94
C ARG A 148 10.84 2.37 -17.43
N PHE A 149 10.65 2.44 -18.73
CA PHE A 149 9.41 2.90 -19.33
C PHE A 149 9.08 2.03 -20.54
N ASP A 150 7.80 1.98 -20.89
CA ASP A 150 7.38 1.40 -22.15
C ASP A 150 7.80 2.33 -23.30
N GLY A 151 8.72 1.87 -24.15
CA GLY A 151 9.11 2.60 -25.37
C GLY A 151 7.98 2.68 -26.40
N GLN A 152 7.00 1.77 -26.31
CA GLN A 152 5.75 1.78 -27.08
C GLN A 152 4.58 1.44 -26.15
N ALA A 153 3.69 2.40 -25.98
CA ALA A 153 2.49 2.32 -25.18
C ALA A 153 1.42 1.43 -25.84
N SER A 154 0.64 0.74 -25.01
CA SER A 154 -0.48 -0.08 -25.46
C SER A 154 -1.70 0.79 -25.74
N ARG A 155 -2.51 0.41 -26.74
CA ARG A 155 -3.80 1.07 -26.98
C ARG A 155 -4.74 0.86 -25.78
N THR A 156 -5.52 1.87 -25.45
CA THR A 156 -6.62 1.73 -24.48
C THR A 156 -7.86 1.12 -25.15
N ALA A 157 -8.85 0.76 -24.34
CA ALA A 157 -10.13 0.24 -24.82
C ALA A 157 -10.94 1.26 -25.63
N VAL A 158 -10.61 2.56 -25.54
CA VAL A 158 -11.33 3.65 -26.22
C VAL A 158 -10.62 4.17 -27.46
N TRP A 159 -9.47 3.59 -27.83
CA TRP A 159 -8.72 3.98 -29.03
C TRP A 159 -9.63 3.94 -30.29
N PRO A 160 -9.59 4.96 -31.16
CA PRO A 160 -8.62 6.06 -31.22
C PRO A 160 -8.97 7.30 -30.38
N ASN A 161 -10.03 7.26 -29.56
CA ASN A 161 -10.39 8.39 -28.70
C ASN A 161 -9.43 8.51 -27.50
N ALA A 162 -9.31 9.73 -26.95
CA ALA A 162 -8.46 10.00 -25.80
C ALA A 162 -9.06 9.44 -24.48
N PRO A 163 -8.21 8.98 -23.54
CA PRO A 163 -6.77 8.74 -23.71
C PRO A 163 -6.52 7.51 -24.58
N ALA A 164 -5.77 7.68 -25.67
CA ALA A 164 -5.66 6.65 -26.71
C ALA A 164 -4.65 5.54 -26.37
N TYR A 165 -3.63 5.86 -25.57
CA TYR A 165 -2.56 4.95 -25.19
C TYR A 165 -2.29 4.96 -23.67
N ARG A 166 -1.88 3.80 -23.14
CA ARG A 166 -1.43 3.58 -21.76
C ARG A 166 0.01 3.05 -21.78
N ALA A 167 0.86 3.62 -20.95
CA ALA A 167 2.23 3.17 -20.75
C ALA A 167 2.52 2.90 -19.28
N LYS A 168 3.42 1.95 -19.02
CA LYS A 168 4.01 1.69 -17.72
C LYS A 168 5.32 2.46 -17.56
N VAL A 169 5.52 3.06 -16.39
CA VAL A 169 6.79 3.63 -15.94
C VAL A 169 7.12 3.04 -14.58
N VAL A 170 8.31 2.46 -14.42
CA VAL A 170 8.78 1.84 -13.18
C VAL A 170 10.04 2.55 -12.72
N ALA A 171 9.99 3.12 -11.53
CA ALA A 171 11.12 3.81 -10.92
C ALA A 171 11.58 3.07 -9.66
N SER A 172 12.90 3.05 -9.44
CA SER A 172 13.55 2.48 -8.25
C SER A 172 14.14 3.61 -7.41
N PHE A 173 13.82 3.64 -6.12
CA PHE A 173 14.34 4.63 -5.18
C PHE A 173 15.07 3.94 -4.04
N SER A 174 16.22 4.48 -3.61
CA SER A 174 16.92 3.97 -2.43
C SER A 174 16.05 4.14 -1.18
N TYR A 175 15.85 3.08 -0.40
CA TYR A 175 15.18 3.19 0.90
C TYR A 175 15.89 4.16 1.85
N ALA A 176 17.22 4.29 1.74
CA ALA A 176 18.01 5.19 2.58
C ALA A 176 17.72 6.69 2.31
N ASP A 177 17.16 7.00 1.13
CA ASP A 177 16.83 8.37 0.75
C ASP A 177 15.37 8.73 1.05
N LEU A 178 14.57 7.81 1.58
CA LEU A 178 13.15 8.02 1.86
C LEU A 178 12.94 8.35 3.34
N ASP A 179 12.09 9.34 3.60
CA ASP A 179 11.44 9.51 4.90
C ASP A 179 10.10 8.75 4.88
N PRO A 180 9.94 7.63 5.59
CA PRO A 180 8.70 6.85 5.59
C PRO A 180 7.54 7.58 6.27
N LEU A 181 7.79 8.69 6.97
CA LEU A 181 6.79 9.47 7.68
C LEU A 181 6.41 10.76 6.96
N ALA A 182 7.07 11.10 5.86
CA ALA A 182 6.79 12.30 5.09
C ALA A 182 5.63 12.09 4.10
N LYS A 183 4.78 13.12 4.00
CA LYS A 183 3.91 13.27 2.83
C LYS A 183 4.80 13.39 1.59
N THR A 184 4.43 12.64 0.56
CA THR A 184 5.23 12.46 -0.63
C THR A 184 4.40 12.75 -1.86
N ARG A 185 4.90 13.65 -2.71
CA ARG A 185 4.39 13.81 -4.06
C ARG A 185 5.26 12.98 -5.01
N ILE A 186 4.63 12.08 -5.75
CA ILE A 186 5.25 11.35 -6.86
C ILE A 186 4.98 12.14 -8.13
N SER A 187 6.03 12.58 -8.82
CA SER A 187 5.90 13.31 -10.09
C SER A 187 6.52 12.49 -11.22
N VAL A 188 5.72 12.22 -12.25
CA VAL A 188 6.12 11.55 -13.49
C VAL A 188 6.21 12.59 -14.59
N LEU A 189 7.34 12.63 -15.26
CA LEU A 189 7.67 13.57 -16.33
C LEU A 189 7.84 12.76 -17.63
N PRO A 190 6.78 12.61 -18.46
CA PRO A 190 6.90 11.92 -19.72
C PRO A 190 7.88 12.63 -20.65
N GLY A 191 8.67 11.90 -21.45
CA GLY A 191 9.63 12.52 -22.37
C GLY A 191 8.96 13.36 -23.47
N SER A 192 7.68 13.13 -23.75
CA SER A 192 6.89 14.00 -24.62
C SER A 192 6.50 15.35 -24.01
N GLY A 193 6.80 15.58 -22.74
CA GLY A 193 6.37 16.74 -21.96
C GLY A 193 5.12 16.50 -21.12
N GLY A 194 4.81 17.48 -20.26
CA GLY A 194 3.75 17.40 -19.25
C GLY A 194 4.25 16.84 -17.91
N GLU A 195 3.34 16.78 -16.95
CA GLU A 195 3.59 16.20 -15.63
C GLU A 195 2.33 15.47 -15.17
N VAL A 196 2.51 14.28 -14.60
CA VAL A 196 1.47 13.57 -13.86
C VAL A 196 1.94 13.44 -12.42
N SER A 197 1.15 13.95 -11.48
CA SER A 197 1.51 13.96 -10.06
C SER A 197 0.50 13.22 -9.20
N PHE A 198 1.00 12.55 -8.16
CA PHE A 198 0.21 11.85 -7.15
C PHE A 198 0.62 12.33 -5.77
N GLU A 199 -0.34 12.75 -4.96
CA GLU A 199 -0.12 13.01 -3.53
C GLU A 199 -0.33 11.72 -2.75
N LEU A 200 0.64 11.39 -1.90
CA LEU A 200 0.66 10.14 -1.17
C LEU A 200 1.19 10.35 0.25
N ASP A 201 0.49 9.78 1.22
CA ASP A 201 0.99 9.68 2.58
C ASP A 201 1.43 8.23 2.82
N PHE A 202 2.74 8.02 2.91
CA PHE A 202 3.29 6.68 3.13
C PHE A 202 2.84 6.05 4.45
N LYS A 203 2.34 6.83 5.40
CA LYS A 203 1.74 6.28 6.63
C LYS A 203 0.38 5.63 6.42
N GLN A 204 -0.28 5.94 5.32
CA GLN A 204 -1.66 5.49 5.03
C GLN A 204 -1.69 4.29 4.07
N ILE A 205 -0.53 3.71 3.81
CA ILE A 205 -0.39 2.59 2.89
C ILE A 205 -0.10 1.31 3.70
N ASP A 206 -0.84 0.26 3.40
CA ASP A 206 -0.80 -1.05 4.06
C ASP A 206 0.14 -2.08 3.39
#